data_AF-A0A1I3VRQ2-F1
#
_entry.id   AF-A0A1I3VRQ2-F1
#
_cell.length_a   1.000
_cell.length_b   1.000
_cell.length_c   1.000
_cell.angle_alpha   90.00
_cell.angle_beta   90.00
_cell.angle_gamma   90.00
#
_symmetry.space_group_name_H-M   'P 1'
#
loop_
_entity.id
_entity.type
_entity.pdbx_description
1 polymer ?
#
loop_
_entity_poly.entity_id
_entity_poly.type
_entity_poly.pdbx_seq_one_letter_code
_entity_poly.pdbx_strand_id
1 'polypeptide(L)'
;MTALLGLAGLVGLAVGSFLNVVIWRVPRGESVVRPPSSCPRCGHRIRPRDNVPVVGWLVLRGRCRDCGESISQRYPLVELATALLFVGATAWALRRDDAPWFVPAVLYLVAIAVALTLIDLDVHRLPNAIVLPSYLVVSGLLLVAAAGTSDWPALGRAAVGGGALWAFYLLLALVNPRGMGFGDVKLAGVLGLCLGWVGWGALVVGAFAAFLCGGLYALVLLALGRAGRGSGIPFGPWMFVGCAIGLVTGETLWAAYLDATLLA
;
A
#
# COMPACT_ATOMS: atom_id res chain seq x y z
N MET A 1 -6.00 21.53 -11.01
CA MET A 1 -6.48 20.48 -10.08
C MET A 1 -7.16 19.34 -10.82
N THR A 2 -8.29 19.56 -11.50
CA THR A 2 -9.09 18.50 -12.16
C THR A 2 -8.32 17.67 -13.20
N ALA A 3 -7.50 18.31 -14.04
CA ALA A 3 -6.69 17.61 -15.03
C ALA A 3 -5.64 16.67 -14.40
N LEU A 4 -5.02 17.10 -13.28
CA LEU A 4 -4.05 16.27 -12.54
C LEU A 4 -4.73 15.07 -11.88
N LEU A 5 -5.94 15.26 -11.32
CA LEU A 5 -6.74 14.16 -10.77
C LEU A 5 -7.19 13.19 -11.86
N GLY A 6 -7.61 13.69 -13.02
CA GLY A 6 -7.93 12.86 -14.19
C GLY A 6 -6.72 12.02 -14.64
N LEU A 7 -5.54 12.65 -14.74
CA LEU A 7 -4.30 11.96 -15.07
C LEU A 7 -3.93 10.91 -14.01
N ALA A 8 -4.05 11.24 -12.71
CA ALA A 8 -3.79 10.31 -11.62
C ALA A 8 -4.71 9.08 -11.69
N GLY A 9 -5.99 9.27 -12.04
CA GLY A 9 -6.93 8.18 -12.26
C GLY A 9 -6.53 7.29 -13.45
N LEU A 10 -6.14 7.89 -14.58
CA LEU A 10 -5.68 7.14 -15.77
C LEU A 10 -4.39 6.35 -15.49
N VAL A 11 -3.44 6.96 -14.79
CA VAL A 11 -2.22 6.28 -14.34
C VAL A 11 -2.57 5.17 -13.35
N GLY A 12 -3.46 5.41 -12.39
CA GLY A 12 -3.91 4.42 -11.43
C GLY A 12 -4.62 3.22 -12.07
N LEU A 13 -5.39 3.42 -13.15
CA LEU A 13 -5.95 2.33 -13.95
C LEU A 13 -4.85 1.48 -14.60
N ALA A 14 -3.85 2.12 -15.23
CA ALA A 14 -2.73 1.44 -15.87
C ALA A 14 -1.87 0.68 -14.84
N VAL A 15 -1.55 1.32 -13.72
CA VAL A 15 -0.81 0.71 -12.61
C VAL A 15 -1.60 -0.45 -12.02
N GLY A 16 -2.90 -0.27 -11.73
CA GLY A 16 -3.76 -1.34 -11.20
C GLY A 16 -3.82 -2.57 -12.13
N SER A 17 -3.83 -2.35 -13.44
CA SER A 17 -3.78 -3.44 -14.42
C SER A 17 -2.47 -4.21 -14.35
N PHE A 18 -1.34 -3.50 -14.20
CA PHE A 18 -0.03 -4.11 -13.95
C PHE A 18 0.02 -4.82 -12.58
N LEU A 19 -0.58 -4.26 -11.54
CA LEU A 19 -0.60 -4.85 -10.20
C LEU A 19 -1.29 -6.21 -10.18
N ASN A 20 -2.31 -6.46 -11.01
CA ASN A 20 -2.89 -7.80 -11.15
C ASN A 20 -1.82 -8.85 -11.54
N VAL A 21 -0.85 -8.49 -12.40
CA VAL A 21 0.27 -9.36 -12.76
C VAL A 21 1.22 -9.54 -11.57
N VAL A 22 1.54 -8.47 -10.86
CA VAL A 22 2.42 -8.50 -9.67
C VAL A 22 1.85 -9.40 -8.58
N ILE A 23 0.57 -9.20 -8.24
CA ILE A 23 -0.15 -9.95 -7.20
C ILE A 23 -0.16 -11.45 -7.51
N TRP A 24 -0.37 -11.81 -8.78
CA TRP A 24 -0.37 -13.21 -9.20
C TRP A 24 1.05 -13.82 -9.23
N ARG A 25 2.01 -13.14 -9.86
CA ARG A 25 3.31 -13.75 -10.23
C ARG A 25 4.37 -13.69 -9.13
N VAL A 26 4.45 -12.58 -8.39
CA VAL A 26 5.53 -12.40 -7.40
C VAL A 26 5.51 -13.45 -6.29
N PRO A 27 4.35 -13.82 -5.70
CA PRO A 27 4.31 -14.88 -4.69
C PRO A 27 4.73 -16.26 -5.21
N ARG A 28 4.61 -16.46 -6.53
CA ARG A 28 4.94 -17.70 -7.24
C ARG A 28 6.38 -17.72 -7.76
N GLY A 29 7.16 -16.66 -7.55
CA GLY A 29 8.51 -16.52 -8.09
C GLY A 29 8.56 -16.40 -9.61
N GLU A 30 7.43 -16.07 -10.25
CA GLU A 30 7.32 -15.93 -11.70
C GLU A 30 7.75 -14.52 -12.14
N SER A 31 8.28 -14.41 -13.37
CA SER A 31 8.69 -13.11 -13.92
C SER A 31 7.49 -12.21 -14.22
N VAL A 32 7.53 -10.96 -13.77
CA VAL A 32 6.51 -9.94 -14.06
C VAL A 32 6.61 -9.36 -15.48
N VAL A 33 7.71 -9.63 -16.19
CA VAL A 33 7.99 -9.07 -17.52
C VAL A 33 7.69 -10.05 -18.64
N ARG A 34 8.01 -11.35 -18.47
CA ARG A 34 7.83 -12.39 -19.49
C ARG A 34 7.36 -13.71 -18.88
N PRO A 35 6.48 -14.48 -19.55
CA PRO A 35 5.82 -14.18 -20.83
C PRO A 35 4.66 -13.16 -20.68
N PRO A 36 4.14 -12.59 -21.77
CA PRO A 36 2.95 -11.73 -21.73
C PRO A 36 1.72 -12.44 -21.13
N SER A 37 0.77 -11.66 -20.62
CA SER A 37 -0.50 -12.18 -20.10
C SER A 37 -1.26 -12.97 -21.16
N SER A 38 -1.77 -14.14 -20.77
CA SER A 38 -2.43 -15.10 -21.65
C SER A 38 -3.62 -15.74 -20.93
N CYS A 39 -4.60 -16.22 -21.69
CA CYS A 39 -5.75 -16.92 -21.12
C CYS A 39 -5.30 -18.24 -20.46
N PRO A 40 -5.73 -18.55 -19.22
CA PRO A 40 -5.30 -19.77 -18.52
C PRO A 40 -5.83 -21.06 -19.15
N ARG A 41 -6.92 -20.99 -19.95
CA ARG A 41 -7.54 -22.16 -20.59
C ARG A 41 -7.01 -22.44 -21.99
N CYS A 42 -7.06 -21.46 -22.89
CA CYS A 42 -6.64 -21.65 -24.28
C CYS A 42 -5.19 -21.25 -24.57
N GLY A 43 -4.50 -20.61 -23.62
CA GLY A 43 -3.12 -20.14 -23.81
C GLY A 43 -2.97 -18.95 -24.78
N HIS A 44 -4.06 -18.47 -25.39
CA HIS A 44 -3.99 -17.35 -26.32
C HIS A 44 -3.55 -16.08 -25.58
N ARG A 45 -2.61 -15.36 -26.18
CA ARG A 45 -2.10 -14.10 -25.64
C ARG A 45 -3.23 -13.06 -25.59
N ILE A 46 -3.33 -12.34 -24.48
CA ILE A 46 -4.29 -11.23 -24.35
C ILE A 46 -3.85 -10.11 -25.30
N ARG A 47 -4.76 -9.72 -26.20
CA ARG A 47 -4.52 -8.66 -27.19
C ARG A 47 -4.51 -7.30 -26.48
N PRO A 48 -3.68 -6.32 -26.90
CA PRO A 48 -3.62 -5.01 -26.24
C PRO A 48 -4.99 -4.31 -26.09
N ARG A 49 -5.85 -4.41 -27.11
CA ARG A 49 -7.23 -3.87 -27.08
C ARG A 49 -8.16 -4.54 -26.06
N ASP A 50 -7.88 -5.80 -25.72
CA ASP A 50 -8.64 -6.57 -24.72
C ASP A 50 -8.06 -6.33 -23.30
N ASN A 51 -6.89 -5.69 -23.21
CA ASN A 51 -6.17 -5.37 -21.96
C ASN A 51 -6.26 -3.88 -21.59
N VAL A 52 -7.27 -3.16 -22.10
CA VAL A 52 -7.56 -1.78 -21.66
C VAL A 52 -8.22 -1.88 -20.27
N PRO A 53 -7.67 -1.23 -19.22
CA PRO A 53 -8.17 -1.37 -17.86
C PRO A 53 -9.67 -1.08 -17.77
N VAL A 54 -10.41 -1.96 -17.09
CA VAL A 54 -11.86 -1.96 -16.86
C VAL A 54 -12.69 -2.13 -18.13
N VAL A 55 -12.42 -1.33 -19.15
CA VAL A 55 -13.14 -1.31 -20.43
C VAL A 55 -13.01 -2.65 -21.17
N GLY A 56 -11.81 -3.25 -21.20
CA GLY A 56 -11.58 -4.54 -21.84
C GLY A 56 -12.46 -5.63 -21.23
N TRP A 57 -12.53 -5.69 -19.90
CA TRP A 57 -13.37 -6.65 -19.17
C TRP A 57 -14.87 -6.43 -19.45
N LEU A 58 -15.33 -5.16 -19.45
CA LEU A 58 -16.72 -4.81 -19.74
C LEU A 58 -17.14 -5.18 -21.18
N VAL A 59 -16.31 -4.83 -22.17
CA VAL A 59 -16.56 -5.15 -23.59
C VAL A 59 -16.58 -6.66 -23.81
N LEU A 60 -15.70 -7.40 -23.14
CA LEU A 60 -15.65 -8.86 -23.17
C LEU A 60 -16.74 -9.54 -22.30
N ARG A 61 -17.51 -8.76 -21.54
CA ARG A 61 -18.52 -9.26 -20.57
C ARG A 61 -17.94 -10.29 -19.61
N GLY A 62 -16.69 -10.08 -19.18
CA GLY A 62 -15.97 -10.97 -18.30
C GLY A 62 -15.66 -12.36 -18.87
N ARG A 63 -15.54 -12.50 -20.21
CA ARG A 63 -15.22 -13.78 -20.86
C ARG A 63 -14.09 -13.65 -21.88
N CYS A 64 -13.23 -14.66 -21.97
CA CYS A 64 -12.20 -14.73 -22.98
C CYS A 64 -12.83 -14.69 -24.39
N ARG A 65 -12.29 -13.84 -25.27
CA ARG A 65 -12.76 -13.68 -26.65
C ARG A 65 -12.71 -14.97 -27.46
N ASP A 66 -11.67 -15.78 -27.27
CA ASP A 66 -11.41 -16.92 -28.15
C ASP A 66 -12.00 -18.24 -27.62
N CYS A 67 -12.07 -18.44 -26.30
CA CYS A 67 -12.58 -19.69 -25.70
C CYS A 67 -13.76 -19.54 -24.73
N GLY A 68 -14.22 -18.32 -24.46
CA GLY A 68 -15.36 -18.05 -23.57
C GLY A 68 -15.09 -18.26 -22.07
N GLU A 69 -13.86 -18.58 -21.67
CA GLU A 69 -13.48 -18.79 -20.27
C GLU A 69 -13.76 -17.55 -19.41
N SER A 70 -14.22 -17.75 -18.18
CA SER A 70 -14.55 -16.65 -17.28
C SER A 70 -13.31 -15.87 -16.84
N ILE A 71 -13.38 -14.54 -16.88
CA ILE A 71 -12.34 -13.64 -16.39
C ILE A 71 -12.80 -13.10 -15.04
N SER A 72 -12.01 -13.34 -13.99
CA SER A 72 -12.34 -12.94 -12.62
C SER A 72 -12.66 -11.44 -12.51
N GLN A 73 -13.69 -11.11 -11.73
CA GLN A 73 -14.05 -9.73 -11.38
C GLN A 73 -12.97 -9.02 -10.56
N ARG A 74 -12.03 -9.76 -9.97
CA ARG A 74 -10.88 -9.20 -9.24
C ARG A 74 -10.08 -8.23 -10.12
N TYR A 75 -9.92 -8.53 -11.41
CA TYR A 75 -9.14 -7.70 -12.34
C TYR A 75 -9.66 -6.26 -12.44
N PRO A 76 -10.91 -6.01 -12.91
CA PRO A 76 -11.44 -4.65 -13.00
C PRO A 76 -11.62 -3.99 -11.62
N LEU A 77 -11.85 -4.75 -10.55
CA LEU A 77 -11.96 -4.19 -9.20
C LEU A 77 -10.61 -3.64 -8.70
N VAL A 78 -9.51 -4.36 -8.92
CA VAL A 78 -8.16 -3.87 -8.56
C VAL A 78 -7.79 -2.63 -9.38
N GLU A 79 -8.14 -2.61 -10.67
CA GLU A 79 -7.92 -1.45 -11.54
C GLU A 79 -8.68 -0.21 -11.05
N LEU A 80 -9.98 -0.36 -10.78
CA LEU A 80 -10.82 0.74 -10.26
C LEU A 80 -10.38 1.19 -8.87
N ALA A 81 -10.10 0.26 -7.95
CA ALA A 81 -9.65 0.60 -6.62
C ALA A 81 -8.32 1.36 -6.65
N THR A 82 -7.36 0.92 -7.48
CA THR A 82 -6.07 1.62 -7.63
C THR A 82 -6.28 3.02 -8.21
N ALA A 83 -7.14 3.17 -9.22
CA ALA A 83 -7.47 4.49 -9.79
C ALA A 83 -8.09 5.44 -8.76
N LEU A 84 -9.06 4.97 -7.97
CA LEU A 84 -9.70 5.78 -6.93
C LEU A 84 -8.72 6.16 -5.82
N LEU A 85 -7.87 5.21 -5.38
CA LEU A 85 -6.85 5.47 -4.38
C LEU A 85 -5.79 6.46 -4.90
N PHE A 86 -5.39 6.39 -6.17
CA PHE A 86 -4.49 7.36 -6.79
C PHE A 86 -5.11 8.76 -6.80
N VAL A 87 -6.38 8.88 -7.22
CA VAL A 87 -7.10 10.16 -7.20
C VAL A 87 -7.19 10.73 -5.79
N GLY A 88 -7.61 9.92 -4.81
CA GLY A 88 -7.73 10.33 -3.42
C GLY A 88 -6.39 10.76 -2.82
N ALA A 89 -5.33 9.96 -3.06
CA ALA A 89 -3.99 10.25 -2.60
C ALA A 89 -3.40 11.52 -3.23
N THR A 90 -3.59 11.72 -4.54
CA THR A 90 -3.18 12.97 -5.21
C THR A 90 -3.98 14.16 -4.69
N ALA A 91 -5.30 14.03 -4.52
CA ALA A 91 -6.14 15.10 -4.00
C ALA A 91 -5.73 15.52 -2.58
N TRP A 92 -5.37 14.55 -1.73
CA TRP A 92 -4.83 14.82 -0.40
C TRP A 92 -3.44 15.45 -0.47
N ALA A 93 -2.51 14.86 -1.22
CA ALA A 93 -1.12 15.32 -1.28
C ALA A 93 -0.98 16.73 -1.87
N LEU A 94 -1.83 17.11 -2.83
CA LEU A 94 -1.83 18.46 -3.41
C LEU A 94 -2.32 19.56 -2.46
N ARG A 95 -2.87 19.22 -1.28
CA ARG A 95 -3.25 20.18 -0.23
C ARG A 95 -2.11 20.47 0.74
N ARG A 96 -0.98 19.78 0.61
CA ARG A 96 0.19 19.94 1.48
C ARG A 96 1.17 20.95 0.90
N ASP A 97 1.96 21.55 1.78
CA ASP A 97 2.99 22.53 1.39
C ASP A 97 4.17 21.91 0.63
N ASP A 98 4.39 20.60 0.77
CA ASP A 98 5.42 19.83 0.06
C ASP A 98 4.97 19.33 -1.32
N ALA A 99 3.82 19.77 -1.81
CA ALA A 99 3.37 19.54 -3.18
C ALA A 99 4.20 20.36 -4.20
N PRO A 100 4.44 19.84 -5.42
CA PRO A 100 4.04 18.54 -5.93
C PRO A 100 5.05 17.42 -5.59
N TRP A 101 6.15 17.75 -4.93
CA TRP A 101 7.32 16.88 -4.83
C TRP A 101 7.09 15.60 -4.03
N PHE A 102 6.17 15.60 -3.07
CA PHE A 102 5.82 14.41 -2.29
C PHE A 102 4.83 13.46 -3.00
N VAL A 103 4.09 13.94 -4.01
CA VAL A 103 3.04 13.16 -4.71
C VAL A 103 3.54 11.81 -5.25
N PRO A 104 4.71 11.72 -5.92
CA PRO A 104 5.23 10.44 -6.42
C PRO A 104 5.47 9.39 -5.33
N ALA A 105 5.98 9.81 -4.15
CA ALA A 105 6.23 8.90 -3.03
C ALA A 105 4.92 8.29 -2.50
N VAL A 106 3.87 9.11 -2.39
CA VAL A 106 2.53 8.66 -1.95
C VAL A 106 1.90 7.74 -2.99
N LEU A 107 1.98 8.06 -4.28
CA LEU A 107 1.42 7.19 -5.34
C LEU A 107 2.15 5.84 -5.41
N TYR A 108 3.47 5.84 -5.24
CA TYR A 108 4.24 4.60 -5.10
C TYR A 108 3.80 3.80 -3.87
N LEU A 109 3.63 4.47 -2.72
CA LEU A 109 3.14 3.84 -1.49
C LEU A 109 1.76 3.19 -1.69
N VAL A 110 0.82 3.87 -2.37
CA VAL A 110 -0.49 3.32 -2.71
C VAL A 110 -0.36 2.08 -3.61
N ALA A 111 0.52 2.12 -4.62
CA ALA A 111 0.72 0.99 -5.52
C ALA A 111 1.23 -0.26 -4.76
N ILE A 112 2.24 -0.10 -3.89
CA ILE A 112 2.73 -1.21 -3.07
C ILE A 112 1.71 -1.63 -2.01
N ALA A 113 0.91 -0.70 -1.49
CA ALA A 113 -0.15 -1.01 -0.53
C ALA A 113 -1.21 -1.92 -1.13
N VAL A 114 -1.70 -1.61 -2.33
CA VAL A 114 -2.66 -2.46 -3.06
C VAL A 114 -2.06 -3.84 -3.31
N ALA A 115 -0.83 -3.90 -3.84
CA ALA A 115 -0.18 -5.16 -4.17
C ALA A 115 0.04 -6.04 -2.93
N LEU A 116 0.68 -5.49 -1.89
CA LEU A 116 1.05 -6.23 -0.69
C LEU A 116 -0.16 -6.59 0.16
N THR A 117 -1.18 -5.74 0.25
CA THR A 117 -2.46 -6.08 0.92
C THR A 117 -3.08 -7.30 0.29
N LEU A 118 -3.16 -7.32 -1.05
CA LEU A 118 -3.80 -8.42 -1.78
C LEU A 118 -2.97 -9.71 -1.76
N ILE A 119 -1.64 -9.61 -1.80
CA ILE A 119 -0.75 -10.76 -1.63
C ILE A 119 -0.85 -11.30 -0.19
N ASP A 120 -0.87 -10.44 0.81
CA ASP A 120 -0.94 -10.87 2.22
C ASP A 120 -2.28 -11.55 2.53
N LEU A 121 -3.39 -11.03 2.00
CA LEU A 121 -4.70 -11.68 2.09
C LEU A 121 -4.75 -13.05 1.39
N ASP A 122 -4.05 -13.23 0.27
CA ASP A 122 -4.06 -14.49 -0.49
C ASP A 122 -3.14 -15.56 0.13
N VAL A 123 -1.94 -15.18 0.55
CA VAL A 123 -0.87 -16.14 0.91
C VAL A 123 -0.16 -15.85 2.24
N HIS A 124 -0.60 -14.85 3.02
CA HIS A 124 -0.03 -14.49 4.34
C HIS A 124 1.49 -14.24 4.29
N ARG A 125 1.94 -13.51 3.26
CA ARG A 125 3.36 -13.19 3.03
C ARG A 125 3.52 -11.79 2.46
N LEU A 126 4.61 -11.13 2.83
CA LEU A 126 5.07 -9.87 2.25
C LEU A 126 6.38 -10.11 1.48
N PRO A 127 6.35 -10.25 0.13
CA PRO A 127 7.52 -10.63 -0.64
C PRO A 127 8.65 -9.59 -0.59
N ASN A 128 9.87 -10.05 -0.29
CA ASN A 128 11.07 -9.20 -0.31
C ASN A 128 11.32 -8.55 -1.68
N ALA A 129 10.87 -9.19 -2.77
CA ALA A 129 10.96 -8.66 -4.13
C ALA A 129 10.20 -7.34 -4.33
N ILE A 130 9.26 -7.01 -3.43
CA ILE A 130 8.56 -5.73 -3.40
C ILE A 130 9.11 -4.87 -2.26
N VAL A 131 9.15 -5.40 -1.03
CA VAL A 131 9.47 -4.61 0.17
C VAL A 131 10.90 -4.07 0.17
N LEU A 132 11.91 -4.85 -0.23
CA LEU A 132 13.30 -4.40 -0.18
C LEU A 132 13.59 -3.31 -1.21
N PRO A 133 13.20 -3.44 -2.50
CA PRO A 133 13.30 -2.34 -3.45
C PRO A 133 12.57 -1.07 -3.01
N SER A 134 11.47 -1.18 -2.26
CA SER A 134 10.73 -0.02 -1.77
C SER A 134 11.56 0.90 -0.86
N TYR A 135 12.54 0.40 -0.11
CA TYR A 135 13.44 1.27 0.66
C TYR A 135 14.24 2.22 -0.23
N LEU A 136 14.73 1.72 -1.37
CA LEU A 136 15.50 2.54 -2.33
C LEU A 136 14.59 3.52 -3.06
N VAL A 137 13.43 3.05 -3.53
CA VAL A 137 12.49 3.89 -4.27
C VAL A 137 11.93 5.00 -3.38
N VAL A 138 11.44 4.66 -2.19
CA VAL A 138 10.88 5.65 -1.25
C VAL A 138 11.96 6.65 -0.83
N SER A 139 13.13 6.18 -0.36
CA SER A 139 14.22 7.09 0.03
C SER A 139 14.66 8.00 -1.11
N GLY A 140 14.74 7.49 -2.34
CA GLY A 140 15.07 8.29 -3.52
C GLY A 140 14.01 9.34 -3.84
N LEU A 141 12.73 9.00 -3.75
CA LEU A 141 11.63 9.94 -3.97
C LEU A 141 11.56 11.01 -2.86
N LEU A 142 11.81 10.63 -1.60
CA LEU A 142 11.90 11.58 -0.49
C LEU A 142 13.13 12.49 -0.60
N LEU A 143 14.26 11.99 -1.11
CA LEU A 143 15.44 12.79 -1.39
C LEU A 143 15.15 13.85 -2.46
N VAL A 144 14.48 13.45 -3.55
CA VAL A 144 14.01 14.39 -4.58
C VAL A 144 13.03 15.40 -3.99
N ALA A 145 12.14 14.96 -3.10
CA ALA A 145 11.22 15.86 -2.41
C ALA A 145 11.95 16.88 -1.53
N ALA A 146 12.94 16.46 -0.75
CA ALA A 146 13.75 17.33 0.09
C ALA A 146 14.54 18.34 -0.75
N ALA A 147 15.08 17.92 -1.90
CA ALA A 147 15.75 18.83 -2.81
C ALA A 147 14.79 19.86 -3.43
N GLY A 148 13.57 19.45 -3.77
CA GLY A 148 12.54 20.31 -4.37
C GLY A 148 11.91 21.30 -3.39
N THR A 149 11.78 20.94 -2.12
CA THR A 149 11.22 21.80 -1.06
C THR A 149 12.27 22.50 -0.20
N SER A 150 13.55 22.11 -0.32
CA SER A 150 14.64 22.47 0.60
C SER A 150 14.42 22.03 2.07
N ASP A 151 13.51 21.10 2.33
CA ASP A 151 13.24 20.56 3.67
C ASP A 151 14.10 19.32 3.98
N TRP A 152 15.39 19.55 4.17
CA TRP A 152 16.34 18.51 4.62
C TRP A 152 16.02 17.94 6.01
N PRO A 153 15.52 18.73 6.98
CA PRO A 153 15.07 18.19 8.25
C PRO A 153 13.96 17.13 8.11
N ALA A 154 13.03 17.26 7.17
CA ALA A 154 12.02 16.23 6.89
C ALA A 154 12.65 14.90 6.43
N LEU A 155 13.70 14.95 5.61
CA LEU A 155 14.42 13.73 5.20
C LEU A 155 15.09 13.05 6.39
N GLY A 156 15.68 13.84 7.30
CA GLY A 156 16.25 13.34 8.56
C GLY A 156 15.18 12.68 9.44
N ARG A 157 14.02 13.34 9.62
CA ARG A 157 12.88 12.76 10.35
C ARG A 157 12.36 11.49 9.70
N ALA A 158 12.28 11.44 8.37
CA ALA A 158 11.88 10.24 7.64
C ALA A 158 12.84 9.07 7.92
N ALA A 159 14.16 9.30 7.83
CA ALA A 159 15.16 8.28 8.13
C ALA A 159 15.06 7.75 9.56
N VAL A 160 14.92 8.65 10.54
CA VAL A 160 14.73 8.27 11.96
C VAL A 160 13.40 7.55 12.16
N GLY A 161 12.31 8.02 11.55
CA GLY A 161 10.99 7.39 11.63
C GLY A 161 10.97 5.98 11.04
N GLY A 162 11.62 5.79 9.89
CA GLY A 162 11.82 4.49 9.26
C GLY A 162 12.61 3.54 10.15
N GLY A 163 13.76 4.00 10.67
CA GLY A 163 14.59 3.22 11.59
C GLY A 163 13.87 2.87 12.90
N ALA A 164 13.16 3.83 13.49
CA ALA A 164 12.44 3.66 14.74
C ALA A 164 11.28 2.67 14.60
N LEU A 165 10.46 2.81 13.55
CA LEU A 165 9.32 1.91 13.34
C LEU A 165 9.78 0.49 12.97
N TRP A 166 10.84 0.37 12.17
CA TRP A 166 11.49 -0.92 11.91
C TRP A 166 12.01 -1.57 13.20
N ALA A 167 12.75 -0.82 14.02
CA ALA A 167 13.32 -1.32 15.27
C ALA A 167 12.24 -1.72 16.28
N PHE A 168 11.15 -0.96 16.35
CA PHE A 168 10.00 -1.28 17.18
C PHE A 168 9.36 -2.61 16.77
N TYR A 169 9.08 -2.80 15.47
CA TYR A 169 8.56 -4.08 14.99
C TYR A 169 9.56 -5.23 15.12
N LEU A 170 10.86 -4.97 14.95
CA LEU A 170 11.89 -5.96 15.20
C LEU A 170 11.85 -6.42 16.66
N LEU A 171 11.76 -5.49 17.61
CA LEU A 171 11.66 -5.80 19.02
C LEU A 171 10.42 -6.66 19.32
N LEU A 172 9.26 -6.33 18.74
CA LEU A 172 8.06 -7.15 18.86
C LEU A 172 8.25 -8.56 18.27
N ALA A 173 8.92 -8.67 17.11
CA ALA A 173 9.22 -9.95 16.49
C ALA A 173 10.25 -10.78 17.29
N LEU A 174 11.20 -10.13 17.99
CA LEU A 174 12.15 -10.82 18.88
C LEU A 174 11.49 -11.30 20.17
N VAL A 175 10.57 -10.52 20.74
CA VAL A 175 9.81 -10.87 21.95
C VAL A 175 8.78 -11.96 21.65
N ASN A 176 8.09 -11.90 20.50
CA ASN A 176 7.11 -12.90 20.09
C ASN A 176 7.32 -13.36 18.63
N PRO A 177 8.32 -14.23 18.38
CA PRO A 177 8.66 -14.69 17.01
C PRO A 177 7.56 -15.48 16.32
N ARG A 178 6.62 -16.06 17.09
CA ARG A 178 5.48 -16.80 16.54
C ARG A 178 4.29 -15.89 16.22
N GLY A 179 4.22 -14.71 16.83
CA GLY A 179 3.11 -13.77 16.69
C GLY A 179 3.30 -12.74 15.58
N MET A 180 4.54 -12.47 15.14
CA MET A 180 4.82 -11.43 14.16
C MET A 180 5.74 -11.94 13.04
N GLY A 181 5.33 -11.70 11.79
CA GLY A 181 6.12 -12.07 10.63
C GLY A 181 7.27 -11.10 10.39
N PHE A 182 8.44 -11.60 10.00
CA PHE A 182 9.56 -10.72 9.62
C PHE A 182 9.27 -9.87 8.37
N GLY A 183 8.23 -10.22 7.60
CA GLY A 183 7.70 -9.37 6.53
C GLY A 183 7.15 -8.04 7.07
N ASP A 184 6.43 -8.08 8.19
CA ASP A 184 5.84 -6.90 8.83
C ASP A 184 6.93 -5.95 9.33
N VAL A 185 8.00 -6.51 9.93
CA VAL A 185 9.17 -5.75 10.36
C VAL A 185 9.79 -4.96 9.20
N LYS A 186 9.97 -5.60 8.04
CA LYS A 186 10.53 -4.93 6.86
C LYS A 186 9.57 -3.89 6.29
N LEU A 187 8.27 -4.16 6.28
CA LEU A 187 7.29 -3.20 5.80
C LEU A 187 7.21 -1.98 6.73
N ALA A 188 7.30 -2.19 8.04
CA ALA A 188 7.28 -1.14 9.06
C ALA A 188 8.31 -0.04 8.80
N GLY A 189 9.53 -0.40 8.40
CA GLY A 189 10.54 0.61 8.06
C GLY A 189 10.19 1.44 6.82
N VAL A 190 9.61 0.83 5.77
CA VAL A 190 9.15 1.57 4.58
C VAL A 190 8.02 2.54 4.94
N LEU A 191 7.05 2.08 5.74
CA LEU A 191 5.95 2.94 6.20
C LEU A 191 6.46 4.05 7.11
N GLY A 192 7.43 3.76 7.96
CA GLY A 192 8.06 4.73 8.86
C GLY A 192 8.80 5.84 8.12
N LEU A 193 9.40 5.56 6.95
CA LEU A 193 9.98 6.59 6.09
C LEU A 193 8.91 7.59 5.63
N CYS A 194 7.79 7.10 5.10
CA CYS A 194 6.70 7.95 4.62
C CYS A 194 5.98 8.71 5.75
N LEU A 195 5.75 8.05 6.89
CA LEU A 195 5.10 8.69 8.04
C LEU A 195 6.01 9.72 8.70
N GLY A 196 7.30 9.39 8.90
CA GLY A 196 8.28 10.31 9.49
C GLY A 196 8.58 11.53 8.62
N TRP A 197 8.44 11.40 7.29
CA TRP A 197 8.45 12.55 6.37
C TRP A 197 7.36 13.56 6.73
N VAL A 198 6.13 13.08 6.89
CA VAL A 198 4.97 13.92 7.24
C VAL A 198 5.14 14.54 8.62
N GLY A 199 5.58 13.75 9.60
CA GLY A 199 5.89 14.25 10.94
C GLY A 199 5.77 13.18 12.04
N TRP A 200 6.04 13.60 13.27
CA TRP A 200 6.03 12.70 14.43
C TRP A 200 4.61 12.27 14.80
N GLY A 201 3.62 13.17 14.66
CA GLY A 201 2.22 12.85 14.90
C GLY A 201 1.72 11.80 13.91
N ALA A 202 2.06 11.96 12.63
CA ALA A 202 1.77 10.96 11.60
C ALA A 202 2.39 9.58 11.92
N LEU A 203 3.66 9.56 12.33
CA LEU A 203 4.37 8.33 12.70
C LEU A 203 3.71 7.60 13.89
N VAL A 204 3.49 8.31 14.99
CA VAL A 204 2.95 7.72 16.23
C VAL A 204 1.51 7.28 16.03
N VAL A 205 0.66 8.17 15.48
CA VAL A 205 -0.75 7.86 15.25
C VAL A 205 -0.89 6.73 14.24
N GLY A 206 -0.11 6.75 13.15
CA GLY A 206 -0.17 5.71 12.13
C GLY A 206 0.28 4.34 12.65
N ALA A 207 1.37 4.31 13.42
CA ALA A 207 1.84 3.09 14.07
C ALA A 207 0.80 2.52 15.04
N PHE A 208 0.22 3.37 15.89
CA PHE A 208 -0.82 2.97 16.84
C PHE A 208 -2.10 2.50 16.14
N ALA A 209 -2.56 3.23 15.12
CA ALA A 209 -3.76 2.91 14.37
C ALA A 209 -3.67 1.54 13.68
N ALA A 210 -2.49 1.12 13.23
CA ALA A 210 -2.29 -0.22 12.67
C ALA A 210 -2.64 -1.33 13.68
N PHE A 211 -2.12 -1.23 14.91
CA PHE A 211 -2.41 -2.18 15.97
C PHE A 211 -3.86 -2.07 16.48
N LEU A 212 -4.40 -0.86 16.58
CA LEU A 212 -5.78 -0.64 17.01
C LEU A 212 -6.76 -1.28 16.03
N CYS A 213 -6.66 -0.96 14.73
CA CYS A 213 -7.57 -1.51 13.71
C CYS A 213 -7.39 -3.03 13.56
N GLY A 214 -6.16 -3.52 13.49
CA GLY A 214 -5.88 -4.95 13.40
C GLY A 214 -6.36 -5.73 14.63
N GLY A 215 -6.15 -5.18 15.82
CA GLY A 215 -6.61 -5.74 17.08
C GLY A 215 -8.13 -5.79 17.20
N LEU A 216 -8.82 -4.70 16.85
CA LEU A 216 -10.29 -4.65 16.80
C LEU A 216 -10.85 -5.68 15.82
N TYR A 217 -10.25 -5.81 14.63
CA TYR A 217 -10.66 -6.82 13.66
C TYR A 217 -10.47 -8.24 14.19
N ALA A 218 -9.32 -8.53 14.82
CA ALA A 218 -9.07 -9.82 15.43
C ALA A 218 -10.08 -10.14 16.56
N LEU A 219 -10.43 -9.16 17.39
CA LEU A 219 -11.45 -9.30 18.43
C LEU A 219 -12.83 -9.60 17.84
N VAL A 220 -13.23 -8.91 16.77
CA VAL A 220 -14.50 -9.17 16.07
C VAL A 220 -14.53 -10.59 15.49
N LEU A 221 -13.44 -11.04 14.84
CA LEU A 221 -13.38 -12.40 14.31
C LEU A 221 -13.46 -13.47 15.41
N LEU A 222 -12.81 -13.23 16.55
CA LEU A 222 -12.88 -14.12 17.71
C LEU A 222 -14.29 -14.15 18.30
N ALA A 223 -14.94 -12.98 18.44
CA ALA A 223 -16.32 -12.88 18.95
C ALA A 223 -17.34 -13.57 18.02
N LEU A 224 -17.12 -13.53 16.71
CA LEU A 224 -17.94 -14.22 15.71
C LEU A 224 -17.62 -15.72 15.58
N GLY A 225 -16.65 -16.25 16.34
CA GLY A 225 -16.21 -17.64 16.25
C GLY A 225 -15.57 -18.00 14.90
N ARG A 226 -15.16 -17.00 14.10
CA ARG A 226 -14.55 -17.18 12.77
C ARG A 226 -13.03 -17.30 12.81
N ALA A 227 -12.43 -17.05 13.98
CA ALA A 227 -11.00 -17.19 14.23
C ALA A 227 -10.77 -17.88 15.58
N GLY A 228 -9.77 -18.75 15.64
CA GLY A 228 -9.32 -19.40 16.87
C GLY A 228 -8.11 -18.69 17.48
N ARG A 229 -7.77 -19.01 18.73
CA ARG A 229 -6.48 -18.60 19.32
C ARG A 229 -5.35 -19.25 18.52
N GLY A 230 -4.63 -18.46 17.73
CA GLY A 230 -3.52 -18.91 16.89
C GLY A 230 -3.79 -18.98 15.38
N SER A 231 -4.98 -18.57 14.91
CA SER A 231 -5.18 -18.35 13.47
C SER A 231 -4.32 -17.17 13.02
N GLY A 232 -3.42 -17.39 12.04
CA GLY A 232 -2.63 -16.32 11.44
C GLY A 232 -3.55 -15.34 10.73
N ILE A 233 -3.61 -14.09 11.19
CA ILE A 233 -4.33 -13.01 10.52
C ILE A 233 -3.29 -12.19 9.75
N PRO A 234 -3.50 -11.89 8.46
CA PRO A 234 -2.58 -11.06 7.69
C PRO A 234 -2.57 -9.65 8.28
N PHE A 235 -1.42 -9.21 8.79
CA PHE A 235 -1.29 -7.92 9.48
C PHE A 235 -0.93 -6.78 8.53
N GLY A 236 -0.33 -7.08 7.37
CA GLY A 236 0.04 -6.09 6.35
C GLY A 236 -1.08 -5.13 5.94
N PRO A 237 -2.33 -5.60 5.67
CA PRO A 237 -3.46 -4.72 5.37
C PRO A 237 -3.70 -3.66 6.44
N TRP A 238 -3.60 -4.04 7.72
CA TRP A 238 -3.82 -3.13 8.85
C TRP A 238 -2.68 -2.13 9.03
N MET A 239 -1.45 -2.52 8.69
CA MET A 239 -0.32 -1.59 8.63
C MET A 239 -0.54 -0.48 7.59
N PHE A 240 -1.06 -0.81 6.40
CA PHE A 240 -1.39 0.19 5.39
C PHE A 240 -2.58 1.07 5.79
N VAL A 241 -3.61 0.51 6.43
CA VAL A 241 -4.72 1.30 6.99
C VAL A 241 -4.21 2.28 8.04
N GLY A 242 -3.40 1.80 8.98
CA GLY A 242 -2.76 2.66 9.99
C GLY A 242 -1.90 3.75 9.35
N CYS A 243 -1.10 3.41 8.34
CA CYS A 243 -0.32 4.38 7.58
C CYS A 243 -1.21 5.45 6.91
N ALA A 244 -2.31 5.06 6.27
CA ALA A 244 -3.24 6.00 5.66
C ALA A 244 -3.87 6.95 6.70
N ILE A 245 -4.27 6.43 7.87
CA ILE A 245 -4.80 7.24 8.98
C ILE A 245 -3.72 8.22 9.48
N GLY A 246 -2.50 7.74 9.68
CA GLY A 246 -1.36 8.56 10.12
C GLY A 246 -1.02 9.67 9.14
N LEU A 247 -0.95 9.36 7.84
CA LEU A 247 -0.70 10.36 6.80
C LEU A 247 -1.80 11.44 6.78
N VAL A 248 -3.07 11.04 6.78
CA VAL A 248 -4.18 11.98 6.55
C VAL A 248 -4.54 12.79 7.79
N THR A 249 -4.52 12.16 8.97
CA THR A 249 -5.07 12.74 10.21
C THR A 249 -4.10 12.79 11.37
N GLY A 250 -2.91 12.18 11.23
CA GLY A 250 -2.02 11.94 12.36
C GLY A 250 -1.52 13.22 13.04
N GLU A 251 -1.10 14.23 12.28
CA GLU A 251 -0.68 15.52 12.86
C GLU A 251 -1.82 16.25 13.56
N THR A 252 -3.04 16.21 12.99
CA THR A 252 -4.22 16.83 13.59
C THR A 252 -4.63 16.14 14.90
N LEU A 253 -4.64 14.81 14.92
CA LEU A 253 -4.96 14.03 16.11
C LEU A 253 -3.90 14.18 17.20
N TRP A 254 -2.63 14.23 16.79
CA TRP A 254 -1.50 14.48 17.69
C TRP A 254 -1.61 15.85 18.34
N ALA A 255 -1.83 16.91 17.56
CA ALA A 255 -1.99 18.26 18.09
C ALA A 255 -3.19 18.36 19.05
N ALA A 256 -4.34 17.81 18.66
CA ALA A 256 -5.54 17.80 19.52
C ALA A 256 -5.31 17.05 20.84
N TYR A 257 -4.54 15.97 20.83
CA TYR A 257 -4.16 15.25 22.06
C TYR A 257 -3.22 16.07 22.95
N LEU A 258 -2.19 16.69 22.38
CA LEU A 258 -1.27 17.54 23.13
C LEU A 258 -1.99 18.75 23.73
N ASP A 259 -2.84 19.42 22.96
CA ASP A 259 -3.62 20.56 23.46
C ASP A 259 -4.54 20.14 24.62
N ALA A 260 -5.20 18.99 24.53
CA ALA A 260 -6.07 18.50 25.58
C ALA A 260 -5.33 18.04 26.86
N THR A 261 -4.05 17.67 26.76
CA THR A 261 -3.28 17.10 27.88
C THR A 261 -2.23 18.03 28.48
N LEU A 262 -1.75 19.03 27.73
CA LEU A 262 -0.76 20.01 28.21
C LEU A 262 -1.38 21.35 28.61
N LEU A 263 -2.63 21.63 28.21
CA LEU A 263 -3.41 22.78 28.70
C LEU A 263 -4.39 22.40 29.83
N ALA A 264 -4.28 21.19 30.37
CA ALA A 264 -4.95 20.72 31.60
C ALA A 264 -3.93 20.60 32.73
#